data_AF-A0A7S2JDZ7-F1
#
_entry.id   AF-A0A7S2JDZ7-F1
#
_cell.length_a   1.000
_cell.length_b   1.000
_cell.length_c   1.000
_cell.angle_alpha   90.00
_cell.angle_beta   90.00
_cell.angle_gamma   90.00
#
_symmetry.space_group_name_H-M   'P 1'
#
loop_
_entity.id
_entity.type
_entity.pdbx_description
1 polymer ?
#
loop_
_entity_poly.entity_id
_entity_poly.type
_entity_poly.pdbx_seq_one_letter_code
_entity_poly.pdbx_strand_id
1 'polypeptide(L)'
;APRSRNLLAVSCMLVVGLSVACALGLSGYAGVPVTSITTLVCFTLLGVSVDDIIVIVHAYDRLPCTAADADVNKRIIQSLHESGTSIMLTSTTSLVAFLCAALCPIPNVSYFCLTAAFGIISTFVLQMTLFLPLFILDERRRIGGCRDCCLTPCLGPLPEYDVEDKEVDGWSMVLVDVVTAPSVSGGCGLMERLAGFLATHRA
;
A
#
# COMPACT_ATOMS: atom_id res chain seq x y z
N ALA A 1 -9.09 3.88 25.56
CA ALA A 1 -8.34 2.69 25.11
C ALA A 1 -6.85 3.05 24.99
N PRO A 2 -5.89 2.12 25.19
CA PRO A 2 -4.47 2.43 25.09
C PRO A 2 -4.14 3.06 23.74
N ARG A 3 -3.41 4.17 23.76
CA ARG A 3 -3.24 5.12 22.65
C ARG A 3 -2.15 4.71 21.65
N SER A 4 -1.45 3.60 21.88
CA SER A 4 -0.26 3.20 21.15
C SER A 4 -0.59 2.72 19.73
N ARG A 5 0.15 3.23 18.73
CA ARG A 5 0.09 2.78 17.33
C ARG A 5 1.36 2.08 16.87
N ASN A 6 1.94 1.31 17.77
CA ASN A 6 3.24 0.69 17.55
C ASN A 6 3.17 -0.39 16.46
N LEU A 7 2.09 -1.17 16.39
CA LEU A 7 1.92 -2.22 15.38
C LEU A 7 1.80 -1.63 13.96
N LEU A 8 1.15 -0.48 13.84
CA LEU A 8 1.03 0.29 12.59
C LEU A 8 2.39 0.86 12.13
N ALA A 9 3.24 1.27 13.08
CA ALA A 9 4.61 1.67 12.78
C ALA A 9 5.48 0.48 12.34
N VAL A 10 5.30 -0.69 12.96
CA VAL A 10 6.03 -1.92 12.59
C VAL A 10 5.61 -2.40 11.21
N SER A 11 4.32 -2.39 10.87
CA SER A 11 3.85 -2.77 9.53
C SER A 11 4.40 -1.84 8.45
N CYS A 12 4.46 -0.53 8.72
CA CYS A 12 5.13 0.45 7.84
C CYS A 12 6.58 0.06 7.55
N MET A 13 7.37 -0.15 8.60
CA MET A 13 8.80 -0.48 8.45
C MET A 13 9.02 -1.77 7.68
N LEU A 14 8.16 -2.77 7.87
CA LEU A 14 8.20 -4.01 7.10
C LEU A 14 7.90 -3.79 5.61
N VAL A 15 6.87 -3.00 5.30
CA VAL A 15 6.50 -2.69 3.91
C VAL A 15 7.58 -1.91 3.20
N VAL A 16 8.15 -0.90 3.86
CA VAL A 16 9.25 -0.11 3.27
C VAL A 16 10.49 -0.97 3.06
N GLY A 17 10.86 -1.80 4.03
CA GLY A 17 12.01 -2.69 3.91
C GLY A 17 11.87 -3.67 2.74
N LEU A 18 10.68 -4.27 2.58
CA LEU A 18 10.37 -5.14 1.45
C LEU A 18 10.38 -4.38 0.12
N SER A 19 9.83 -3.16 0.09
CA SER A 19 9.82 -2.33 -1.11
C SER A 19 11.22 -1.95 -1.57
N VAL A 20 12.10 -1.53 -0.65
CA VAL A 20 13.50 -1.24 -0.94
C VAL A 20 14.21 -2.47 -1.52
N ALA A 21 13.98 -3.65 -0.94
CA ALA A 21 14.54 -4.90 -1.44
C ALA A 21 14.06 -5.21 -2.87
N CYS A 22 12.76 -5.05 -3.14
CA CYS A 22 12.19 -5.20 -4.48
C CYS A 22 12.75 -4.17 -5.47
N ALA A 23 12.87 -2.91 -5.06
CA ALA A 23 13.39 -1.83 -5.90
C ALA A 23 14.83 -2.09 -6.35
N LEU A 24 15.69 -2.49 -5.41
CA LEU A 24 17.09 -2.84 -5.69
C LEU A 24 17.21 -4.13 -6.50
N GLY A 25 16.32 -5.10 -6.28
CA GLY A 25 16.26 -6.33 -7.09
C GLY A 25 15.86 -6.05 -8.55
N LEU A 26 14.83 -5.22 -8.74
CA LEU A 26 14.34 -4.81 -10.07
C LEU A 26 15.35 -3.93 -10.80
N SER A 27 15.97 -2.97 -10.12
CA SER A 27 17.00 -2.11 -10.73
C SER A 27 18.26 -2.90 -11.08
N GLY A 28 18.64 -3.87 -10.24
CA GLY A 28 19.71 -4.82 -10.54
C GLY A 28 19.41 -5.71 -11.75
N TYR A 29 18.17 -6.20 -11.87
CA TYR A 29 17.73 -6.96 -13.05
C TYR A 29 17.73 -6.11 -14.33
N ALA A 30 17.36 -4.83 -14.23
CA ALA A 30 17.40 -3.87 -15.34
C ALA A 30 18.83 -3.42 -15.70
N GLY A 31 19.86 -3.85 -14.97
CA GLY A 31 21.26 -3.49 -15.22
C GLY A 31 21.63 -2.06 -14.81
N VAL A 32 20.85 -1.44 -13.92
CA VAL A 32 21.13 -0.08 -13.41
C VAL A 32 22.28 -0.16 -12.39
N PRO A 33 23.37 0.59 -12.58
CA PRO A 33 24.48 0.56 -11.64
C PRO A 33 24.06 1.17 -10.29
N VAL A 34 24.29 0.43 -9.21
CA VAL A 34 24.07 0.92 -7.84
C VAL A 34 25.22 1.87 -7.49
N THR A 35 24.89 3.14 -7.27
CA THR A 35 25.86 4.17 -6.88
C THR A 35 25.63 4.60 -5.43
N SER A 36 26.56 5.36 -4.85
CA SER A 36 26.40 5.89 -3.48
C SER A 36 25.14 6.74 -3.31
N ILE A 37 24.64 7.36 -4.39
CA ILE A 37 23.41 8.17 -4.37
C ILE A 37 22.17 7.26 -4.27
N THR A 38 22.23 6.03 -4.80
CA THR A 38 21.13 5.07 -4.73
C THR A 38 20.75 4.71 -3.28
N THR A 39 21.67 4.83 -2.32
CA THR A 39 21.37 4.67 -0.88
C THR A 39 20.33 5.67 -0.37
N LEU A 40 20.19 6.85 -1.01
CA LEU A 40 19.17 7.84 -0.66
C LEU A 40 17.75 7.35 -0.99
N VAL A 41 17.59 6.36 -1.88
CA VAL A 41 16.29 5.80 -2.25
C VAL A 41 15.56 5.26 -1.02
N CYS A 42 16.28 4.68 -0.05
CA CYS A 42 15.69 4.21 1.20
C CYS A 42 14.97 5.33 1.96
N PHE A 43 15.57 6.52 2.03
CA PHE A 43 14.96 7.67 2.69
C PHE A 43 13.78 8.23 1.89
N THR A 44 13.90 8.25 0.56
CA THR A 44 12.80 8.65 -0.33
C THR A 44 11.59 7.75 -0.16
N LEU A 45 11.77 6.43 -0.18
CA LEU A 45 10.67 5.47 -0.03
C LEU A 45 10.06 5.50 1.37
N LEU A 46 10.88 5.70 2.41
CA LEU A 46 10.37 5.93 3.76
C LEU A 46 9.46 7.17 3.83
N GLY A 47 9.86 8.29 3.21
CA GLY A 47 9.05 9.51 3.15
C GLY A 47 7.69 9.28 2.51
N VAL A 48 7.68 8.77 1.28
CA VAL A 48 6.44 8.48 0.53
C VAL A 48 5.54 7.52 1.33
N SER A 49 6.09 6.47 1.93
CA SER A 49 5.29 5.50 2.68
C SER A 49 4.67 6.09 3.94
N VAL A 50 5.41 6.96 4.65
CA VAL A 50 4.88 7.64 5.85
C VAL A 50 3.78 8.62 5.48
N ASP A 51 3.93 9.33 4.37
CA ASP A 51 2.90 10.26 3.87
C ASP A 51 1.58 9.52 3.59
N ASP A 52 1.62 8.39 2.88
CA ASP A 52 0.45 7.56 2.58
C ASP A 52 -0.25 7.06 3.86
N ILE A 53 0.53 6.63 4.85
CA ILE A 53 0.00 6.12 6.12
C ILE A 53 -0.70 7.22 6.92
N ILE A 54 -0.08 8.41 6.98
CA ILE A 54 -0.65 9.57 7.66
C ILE A 54 -2.00 9.93 7.04
N VAL A 55 -2.12 9.88 5.70
CA VAL A 55 -3.39 10.12 4.99
C VAL A 55 -4.46 9.10 5.38
N ILE A 56 -4.15 7.80 5.35
CA ILE A 56 -5.10 6.73 5.73
C ILE A 56 -5.57 6.93 7.18
N VAL A 57 -4.62 7.14 8.09
CA VAL A 57 -4.89 7.30 9.51
C VAL A 57 -5.73 8.53 9.78
N HIS A 58 -5.42 9.67 9.15
CA HIS A 58 -6.22 10.88 9.31
C HIS A 58 -7.62 10.76 8.75
N ALA A 59 -7.80 10.07 7.62
CA ALA A 59 -9.12 9.82 7.07
C ALA A 59 -9.95 8.95 8.03
N TYR A 60 -9.35 7.89 8.57
CA TYR A 60 -10.02 7.05 9.57
C TYR A 60 -10.38 7.83 10.85
N ASP A 61 -9.46 8.63 11.39
CA ASP A 61 -9.66 9.39 12.62
C ASP A 61 -10.70 10.53 12.45
N ARG A 62 -10.98 10.97 11.22
CA ARG A 62 -12.03 11.97 10.92
C ARG A 62 -13.45 11.40 10.95
N LEU A 63 -13.63 10.10 10.75
CA LEU A 63 -14.97 9.50 10.74
C LEU A 63 -15.52 9.43 12.19
N PRO A 64 -16.68 10.07 12.47
CA PRO A 64 -17.26 10.08 13.81
C PRO A 64 -17.59 8.65 14.28
N CYS A 65 -17.28 8.36 15.54
CA CYS A 65 -17.72 7.13 16.21
C CYS A 65 -19.22 7.22 16.55
N THR A 66 -20.09 7.14 15.55
CA THR A 66 -21.53 7.13 15.78
C THR A 66 -21.95 5.72 16.23
N ALA A 67 -22.70 5.61 17.31
CA ALA A 67 -23.09 4.34 17.93
C ALA A 67 -23.96 3.42 17.03
N ALA A 68 -24.35 3.88 15.84
CA ALA A 68 -25.08 3.12 14.82
C ALA A 68 -24.17 2.34 13.85
N ASP A 69 -22.86 2.66 13.79
CA ASP A 69 -21.87 2.00 12.92
C ASP A 69 -21.03 0.98 13.71
N ALA A 70 -21.69 0.02 14.35
CA ALA A 70 -21.04 -1.01 15.18
C ALA A 70 -20.06 -1.92 14.39
N ASP A 71 -20.08 -1.85 13.06
CA ASP A 71 -19.16 -2.57 12.19
C ASP A 71 -17.90 -1.74 11.92
N VAL A 72 -16.82 -2.04 12.65
CA VAL A 72 -15.46 -1.56 12.41
C VAL A 72 -15.07 -1.60 10.93
N ASN A 73 -15.48 -2.67 10.25
CA ASN A 73 -15.20 -2.88 8.84
C ASN A 73 -15.85 -1.79 7.96
N LYS A 74 -17.12 -1.43 8.20
CA LYS A 74 -17.83 -0.41 7.42
C LYS A 74 -17.16 0.95 7.55
N ARG A 75 -16.70 1.30 8.76
CA ARG A 75 -15.95 2.55 9.01
C ARG A 75 -14.62 2.56 8.26
N ILE A 76 -13.88 1.45 8.30
CA ILE A 76 -12.59 1.35 7.57
C ILE A 76 -12.82 1.44 6.06
N ILE A 77 -13.81 0.71 5.53
CA ILE A 77 -14.16 0.74 4.12
C ILE A 77 -14.53 2.16 3.67
N GLN A 78 -15.38 2.86 4.42
CA GLN A 78 -15.76 4.24 4.11
C GLN A 78 -14.55 5.17 4.16
N SER A 79 -13.68 5.04 5.17
CA SER A 79 -12.45 5.83 5.25
C SER A 79 -11.47 5.55 4.11
N LEU A 80 -11.40 4.30 3.65
CA LEU A 80 -10.52 3.87 2.56
C LEU A 80 -11.08 4.31 1.20
N HIS A 81 -12.40 4.37 1.03
CA HIS A 81 -13.02 4.92 -0.17
C HIS A 81 -12.66 6.41 -0.35
N GLU A 82 -12.72 7.20 0.72
CA GLU A 82 -12.37 8.63 0.68
C GLU A 82 -10.84 8.86 0.55
N SER A 83 -10.01 8.10 1.26
CA SER A 83 -8.55 8.29 1.26
C SER A 83 -7.80 7.57 0.15
N GLY A 84 -8.33 6.44 -0.34
CA GLY A 84 -7.68 5.58 -1.35
C GLY A 84 -7.45 6.31 -2.67
N THR A 85 -8.41 7.13 -3.10
CA THR A 85 -8.28 7.97 -4.31
C THR A 85 -7.15 8.99 -4.19
N SER A 86 -7.01 9.62 -3.01
CA SER A 86 -5.93 10.56 -2.71
C SER A 86 -4.54 9.90 -2.76
N ILE A 87 -4.42 8.69 -2.20
CA ILE A 87 -3.16 7.93 -2.17
C ILE A 87 -2.75 7.51 -3.57
N MET A 88 -3.69 7.02 -4.39
CA MET A 88 -3.41 6.68 -5.78
C MET A 88 -2.96 7.89 -6.59
N LEU A 89 -3.62 9.04 -6.41
CA LEU A 89 -3.23 10.28 -7.08
C LEU A 89 -1.81 10.70 -6.66
N THR A 90 -1.51 10.63 -5.37
CA THR A 90 -0.20 10.97 -4.81
C THR A 90 0.89 10.04 -5.34
N SER A 91 0.66 8.72 -5.31
CA SER A 91 1.59 7.71 -5.83
C SER A 91 1.86 7.88 -7.33
N THR A 92 0.81 8.12 -8.13
CA THR A 92 0.94 8.34 -9.57
C THR A 92 1.72 9.62 -9.85
N THR A 93 1.43 10.70 -9.12
CA THR A 93 2.14 11.97 -9.26
C THR A 93 3.61 11.82 -8.88
N SER A 94 3.93 11.13 -7.79
CA SER A 94 5.31 10.83 -7.39
C SER A 94 6.04 10.01 -8.45
N LEU A 95 5.39 8.97 -8.99
CA LEU A 95 5.95 8.17 -10.07
C LEU A 95 6.28 9.02 -11.31
N VAL A 96 5.35 9.85 -11.76
CA VAL A 96 5.55 10.76 -12.89
C VAL A 96 6.68 11.75 -12.58
N ALA A 97 6.73 12.32 -11.38
CA ALA A 97 7.78 13.25 -10.96
C ALA A 97 9.17 12.59 -11.00
N PHE A 98 9.32 11.36 -10.50
CA PHE A 98 10.59 10.63 -10.54
C PHE A 98 10.98 10.18 -11.95
N LEU A 99 10.01 9.80 -12.79
CA LEU A 99 10.28 9.51 -14.20
C LEU A 99 10.74 10.75 -14.97
N CYS A 100 10.09 11.90 -14.74
CA CYS A 100 10.53 13.18 -15.30
C CYS A 100 11.94 13.56 -14.79
N ALA A 101 12.22 13.34 -13.51
CA ALA A 101 13.54 13.60 -12.93
C ALA A 101 14.62 12.66 -13.50
N ALA A 102 14.26 11.45 -13.95
CA ALA A 102 15.18 10.53 -14.61
C ALA A 102 15.67 11.04 -15.98
N LEU A 103 14.95 11.98 -16.62
CA LEU A 103 15.37 12.64 -17.87
C LEU A 103 16.49 13.67 -17.66
N CYS A 104 16.89 13.93 -16.41
CA CYS A 104 17.97 14.86 -16.10
C CYS A 104 19.29 14.40 -16.76
N PRO A 105 20.07 15.32 -17.37
CA PRO A 105 21.33 14.99 -18.04
C PRO A 105 22.46 14.51 -17.10
N ILE A 106 22.24 14.55 -15.77
CA ILE A 106 23.22 14.11 -14.77
C ILE A 106 23.04 12.60 -14.54
N PRO A 107 23.97 11.73 -14.99
CA PRO A 107 23.75 10.28 -15.03
C PRO A 107 23.52 9.64 -13.65
N ASN A 108 24.26 10.09 -12.63
CA ASN A 108 24.10 9.55 -11.27
C ASN A 108 22.72 9.86 -10.68
N VAL A 109 22.14 11.01 -11.02
CA VAL A 109 20.78 11.40 -10.59
C VAL A 109 19.74 10.61 -11.37
N SER A 110 19.96 10.39 -12.67
CA SER A 110 19.07 9.56 -13.49
C SER A 110 18.93 8.14 -12.95
N TYR A 111 20.05 7.47 -12.61
CA TYR A 111 20.01 6.12 -12.01
C TYR A 111 19.31 6.08 -10.66
N PHE A 112 19.49 7.11 -9.83
CA PHE A 112 18.76 7.28 -8.57
C PHE A 112 17.26 7.39 -8.83
N CYS A 113 16.84 8.28 -9.73
CA CYS A 113 15.43 8.51 -10.04
C CYS A 113 14.75 7.27 -10.65
N LEU A 114 15.46 6.54 -11.52
CA LEU A 114 14.95 5.32 -12.13
C LEU A 114 14.77 4.20 -11.09
N THR A 115 15.72 4.04 -10.17
CA THR A 115 15.60 3.11 -9.04
C THR A 115 14.48 3.51 -8.08
N ALA A 116 14.33 4.81 -7.80
CA ALA A 116 13.23 5.33 -6.99
C ALA A 116 11.87 5.10 -7.64
N ALA A 117 11.74 5.23 -8.97
CA ALA A 117 10.51 4.95 -9.68
C ALA A 117 10.07 3.48 -9.52
N PHE A 118 10.99 2.51 -9.67
CA PHE A 118 10.70 1.11 -9.37
C PHE A 118 10.30 0.89 -7.90
N GLY A 119 10.94 1.61 -6.99
CA GLY A 119 10.61 1.58 -5.57
C GLY A 119 9.22 2.14 -5.26
N ILE A 120 8.80 3.23 -5.90
CA ILE A 120 7.48 3.82 -5.69
C ILE A 120 6.39 2.87 -6.20
N ILE A 121 6.60 2.23 -7.35
CA ILE A 121 5.69 1.19 -7.86
C ILE A 121 5.60 0.03 -6.85
N SER A 122 6.74 -0.45 -6.38
CA SER A 122 6.81 -1.57 -5.43
C SER A 122 6.16 -1.21 -4.08
N THR A 123 6.39 0.00 -3.57
CA THR A 123 5.76 0.52 -2.36
C THR A 123 4.26 0.59 -2.54
N PHE A 124 3.77 1.16 -3.65
CA PHE A 124 2.34 1.26 -3.91
C PHE A 124 1.66 -0.11 -3.88
N VAL A 125 2.24 -1.10 -4.57
CA VAL A 125 1.72 -2.48 -4.57
C VAL A 125 1.73 -3.07 -3.17
N LEU A 126 2.87 -3.03 -2.47
CA LEU A 126 3.00 -3.62 -1.13
C LEU A 126 2.14 -2.88 -0.08
N GLN A 127 1.93 -1.58 -0.24
CA GLN A 127 1.06 -0.78 0.61
C GLN A 127 -0.40 -1.25 0.47
N MET A 128 -0.88 -1.45 -0.76
CA MET A 128 -2.25 -1.96 -0.97
C MET A 128 -2.41 -3.43 -0.54
N THR A 129 -1.39 -4.28 -0.76
CA THR A 129 -1.52 -5.72 -0.48
C THR A 129 -1.15 -6.14 0.95
N LEU A 130 -0.20 -5.46 1.60
CA LEU A 130 0.28 -5.83 2.94
C LEU A 130 -0.12 -4.81 4.00
N PHE A 131 0.01 -3.50 3.73
CA PHE A 131 -0.27 -2.50 4.76
C PHE A 131 -1.77 -2.43 5.09
N LEU A 132 -2.65 -2.37 4.09
CA LEU A 132 -4.10 -2.26 4.28
C LEU A 132 -4.70 -3.41 5.13
N PRO A 133 -4.43 -4.70 4.83
CA PRO A 133 -4.93 -5.79 5.66
C PRO A 133 -4.38 -5.75 7.09
N LEU A 134 -3.10 -5.39 7.27
CA LEU A 134 -2.50 -5.24 8.59
C LEU A 134 -3.11 -4.07 9.37
N PHE A 135 -3.46 -2.97 8.70
CA PHE A 135 -4.17 -1.84 9.28
C PHE A 135 -5.57 -2.24 9.78
N ILE A 136 -6.33 -2.98 8.97
CA ILE A 136 -7.65 -3.50 9.36
C ILE A 136 -7.53 -4.42 10.60
N LEU A 137 -6.51 -5.28 10.63
CA LEU A 137 -6.26 -6.16 11.76
C LEU A 137 -5.84 -5.39 13.02
N ASP A 138 -5.01 -4.34 12.90
CA ASP A 138 -4.65 -3.47 14.02
C ASP A 138 -5.88 -2.81 14.62
N GLU A 139 -6.76 -2.29 13.77
CA GLU A 139 -7.95 -1.57 14.22
C GLU A 139 -8.98 -2.50 14.87
N ARG A 140 -9.17 -3.71 14.34
CA ARG A 140 -9.99 -4.74 15.01
C ARG A 140 -9.44 -5.10 16.38
N ARG A 141 -8.12 -5.23 16.54
CA ARG A 141 -7.48 -5.53 17.84
C ARG A 141 -7.66 -4.41 18.85
N ARG A 142 -7.52 -3.14 18.42
CA ARG A 142 -7.71 -1.97 19.29
C ARG A 142 -9.10 -1.90 19.88
N ILE A 143 -10.11 -2.17 19.06
CA ILE A 143 -11.51 -2.14 19.47
C ILE A 143 -11.82 -3.35 20.37
N GLY A 144 -11.22 -4.51 20.08
CA GLY A 144 -11.28 -5.70 20.94
C GLY A 144 -10.51 -5.61 22.27
N GLY A 145 -9.83 -4.49 22.56
CA GLY A 145 -9.15 -4.25 23.83
C GLY A 145 -7.94 -5.15 24.11
N CYS A 146 -7.40 -5.83 23.09
CA CYS A 146 -6.21 -6.67 23.25
C CYS A 146 -4.95 -5.81 23.40
N ARG A 147 -4.01 -6.22 24.28
CA ARG A 147 -2.74 -5.49 24.51
C ARG A 147 -1.74 -5.77 23.38
N ASP A 148 -0.94 -4.76 23.06
CA ASP A 148 0.06 -4.76 21.97
C ASP A 148 1.15 -5.86 22.04
N CYS A 149 1.31 -6.52 23.20
CA CYS A 149 2.38 -7.51 23.42
C CYS A 149 2.22 -8.85 22.68
N CYS A 150 1.12 -9.09 21.99
CA CYS A 150 0.87 -10.36 21.30
C CYS A 150 0.67 -10.12 19.81
N LEU A 151 1.70 -10.41 19.00
CA LEU A 151 1.63 -10.50 17.54
C LEU A 151 0.62 -11.54 17.04
N THR A 152 0.01 -12.35 17.91
CA THR A 152 -0.99 -13.38 17.54
C THR A 152 -2.19 -12.77 16.83
N PRO A 153 -2.41 -13.08 15.55
CA PRO A 153 -3.54 -12.56 14.81
C PRO A 153 -4.81 -13.18 15.38
N CYS A 154 -5.73 -12.34 15.86
CA CYS A 154 -7.12 -12.73 16.07
C CYS A 154 -7.74 -12.97 14.69
N LEU A 155 -7.44 -14.12 14.10
CA LEU A 155 -7.80 -14.53 12.74
C LEU A 155 -9.29 -14.93 12.70
N GLY A 156 -10.17 -13.93 12.76
CA GLY A 156 -11.58 -14.12 12.43
C GLY A 156 -11.77 -14.13 10.90
N PRO A 157 -12.71 -14.92 10.34
CA PRO A 157 -13.00 -14.90 8.92
C PRO A 157 -13.39 -13.49 8.46
N LEU A 158 -12.86 -13.06 7.32
CA LEU A 158 -13.36 -11.87 6.64
C LEU A 158 -14.67 -12.29 5.94
N PRO A 159 -15.84 -11.72 6.27
CA PRO A 159 -17.03 -11.92 5.46
C PRO A 159 -16.87 -11.22 4.11
N GLU A 160 -17.40 -11.85 3.07
CA GLU A 160 -17.46 -11.32 1.70
C GLU A 160 -18.08 -9.91 1.70
N TYR A 161 -17.49 -9.00 0.94
CA TYR A 161 -17.82 -7.58 0.90
C TYR A 161 -18.59 -7.27 -0.38
N ASP A 162 -19.85 -6.88 -0.23
CA ASP A 162 -20.67 -6.37 -1.34
C ASP A 162 -20.47 -4.86 -1.47
N VAL A 163 -20.01 -4.42 -2.64
CA VAL A 163 -19.85 -3.00 -2.98
C VAL A 163 -21.25 -2.40 -3.16
N GLU A 164 -21.63 -1.48 -2.27
CA GLU A 164 -22.87 -0.72 -2.43
C GLU A 164 -22.62 0.45 -3.41
N ASP A 165 -23.15 0.30 -4.63
CA ASP A 165 -22.99 1.22 -5.75
C ASP A 165 -23.53 2.62 -5.43
N LYS A 166 -22.62 3.55 -5.11
CA LYS A 166 -22.88 4.98 -5.26
C LYS A 166 -22.31 5.42 -6.60
N GLU A 167 -23.15 6.09 -7.38
CA GLU A 167 -22.81 6.66 -8.68
C GLU A 167 -21.75 7.76 -8.50
N VAL A 168 -20.49 7.37 -8.74
CA VAL A 168 -19.31 8.25 -8.65
C VAL A 168 -18.47 8.01 -9.91
N ASP A 169 -18.01 9.10 -10.51
CA ASP A 169 -17.40 9.20 -11.85
C ASP A 169 -16.54 7.99 -12.25
N GLY A 170 -16.84 7.40 -13.42
CA GLY A 170 -16.37 6.07 -13.86
C GLY A 170 -14.85 5.85 -13.96
N TRP A 171 -14.02 6.87 -13.72
CA TRP A 171 -12.58 6.71 -13.54
C TRP A 171 -12.19 6.24 -12.14
N SER A 172 -12.99 6.57 -11.12
CA SER A 172 -12.76 6.16 -9.73
C SER A 172 -13.03 4.67 -9.51
N MET A 173 -13.97 4.06 -10.25
CA MET A 173 -14.35 2.65 -10.13
C MET A 173 -13.28 1.70 -10.70
N VAL A 174 -12.70 2.00 -11.87
CA VAL A 174 -11.57 1.23 -12.45
C VAL A 174 -10.35 1.26 -11.52
N LEU A 175 -10.15 2.39 -10.86
CA LEU A 175 -9.03 2.66 -9.96
C LEU A 175 -9.21 1.94 -8.62
N VAL A 176 -10.44 1.89 -8.11
CA VAL A 176 -10.83 1.08 -6.94
C VAL A 176 -10.73 -0.40 -7.24
N ASP A 177 -11.18 -0.88 -8.41
CA ASP A 177 -11.07 -2.30 -8.80
C ASP A 177 -9.61 -2.77 -8.92
N VAL A 178 -8.71 -1.94 -9.45
CA VAL A 178 -7.26 -2.26 -9.46
C VAL A 178 -6.68 -2.34 -8.04
N VAL A 179 -7.23 -1.56 -7.09
CA VAL A 179 -6.80 -1.52 -5.68
C VAL A 179 -7.41 -2.63 -4.84
N THR A 180 -8.66 -3.02 -5.09
CA THR A 180 -9.39 -4.03 -4.31
C THR A 180 -9.27 -5.44 -4.88
N ALA A 181 -9.04 -5.62 -6.20
CA ALA A 181 -8.87 -6.93 -6.83
C ALA A 181 -7.77 -7.82 -6.22
N PRO A 182 -6.61 -7.31 -5.73
CA PRO A 182 -5.62 -8.18 -5.11
C PRO A 182 -5.92 -8.55 -3.64
N SER A 183 -6.92 -7.93 -3.01
CA SER A 183 -7.19 -8.10 -1.56
C SER A 183 -8.19 -9.23 -1.25
N VAL A 184 -8.99 -9.68 -2.23
CA VAL A 184 -10.07 -10.67 -2.01
C VAL A 184 -9.62 -12.12 -2.12
N SER A 185 -8.53 -12.42 -2.83
CA SER A 185 -7.99 -13.78 -2.88
C SER A 185 -6.76 -13.88 -1.99
N GLY A 186 -6.95 -14.42 -0.79
CA GLY A 186 -5.91 -14.69 0.19
C GLY A 186 -4.58 -15.15 -0.43
N GLY A 187 -3.48 -14.70 0.16
CA GLY A 187 -2.09 -14.70 -0.33
C GLY A 187 -1.43 -16.04 -0.72
N CYS A 188 -2.19 -17.01 -1.23
CA CYS A 188 -1.70 -18.20 -1.91
C CYS A 188 -2.08 -18.23 -3.40
N GLY A 189 -2.93 -17.31 -3.90
CA GLY A 189 -3.42 -17.32 -5.29
C GLY A 189 -2.66 -16.47 -6.31
N LEU A 190 -1.80 -15.53 -5.88
CA LEU A 190 -1.16 -14.55 -6.79
C LEU A 190 -0.12 -15.19 -7.71
N MET A 191 0.68 -16.14 -7.21
CA MET A 191 1.64 -16.87 -8.05
C MET A 191 0.96 -17.87 -9.00
N GLU A 192 -0.15 -18.47 -8.59
CA GLU A 192 -0.89 -19.43 -9.41
C GLU A 192 -1.66 -18.74 -10.54
N ARG A 193 -2.21 -17.54 -10.30
CA ARG A 193 -2.86 -16.73 -11.34
C ARG A 193 -1.89 -16.03 -12.29
N LEU A 194 -0.69 -15.63 -11.82
CA LEU A 194 0.38 -15.16 -12.70
C LEU A 194 0.94 -16.30 -13.59
N ALA A 195 1.05 -17.52 -13.05
CA ALA A 195 1.41 -18.70 -13.84
C ALA A 195 0.32 -19.06 -14.87
N GLY A 196 -0.96 -18.93 -14.50
CA GLY A 196 -2.09 -19.11 -15.42
C GLY A 196 -2.11 -18.06 -16.54
N PHE A 197 -1.92 -16.78 -16.22
CA PHE A 197 -1.93 -15.70 -17.22
C PHE A 197 -0.75 -15.79 -18.20
N LEU A 198 0.41 -16.26 -17.74
CA LEU A 198 1.57 -16.54 -18.59
C LEU A 198 1.41 -17.80 -19.46
N ALA A 199 0.58 -18.77 -19.04
CA ALA A 199 0.28 -19.96 -19.83
C ALA A 199 -0.72 -19.67 -20.97
N THR A 200 -1.71 -18.80 -20.76
CA THR A 200 -2.72 -18.47 -21.78
C THR A 200 -2.19 -17.54 -22.88
N HIS A 201 -1.12 -16.79 -22.62
CA HIS A 201 -0.52 -15.87 -23.60
C HIS A 201 0.68 -16.46 -24.37
N ARG A 202 0.97 -17.76 -24.21
CA ARG A 202 2.00 -18.50 -24.96
C ARG A 202 1.43 -19.56 -25.91
N ALA A 203 0.13 -19.49 -26.22
CA ALA A 203 -0.52 -20.28 -27.26
C ALA A 203 -0.95 -19.38 -28.42
#